data_AF-A0A4V2DW19-F1
#
_entry.id   AF-A0A4V2DW19-F1
#
_cell.length_a   1.000
_cell.length_b   1.000
_cell.length_c   1.000
_cell.angle_alpha   90.00
_cell.angle_beta   90.00
_cell.angle_gamma   90.00
#
_symmetry.space_group_name_H-M   'P 1'
#
loop_
_entity.id
_entity.type
_entity.pdbx_description
1 polymer ?
#
loop_
_entity_poly.entity_id
_entity_poly.type
_entity_poly.pdbx_seq_one_letter_code
_entity_poly.pdbx_strand_id
1 'polypeptide(L)'
;LKYVQPDFKTILESPTDKKGGWKVIFNNMVKQNWEPYDRDSGNPVYGNQLFMKTRNGSMKATDNFLDPNKASSLLSSGFSTDFATVITMDTKASKQQTN
;
A
#
# COMPACT_ATOMS: atom_id res chain seq x y z
N LEU A 1 -16.97 -5.52 -19.15
CA LEU A 1 -15.58 -5.32 -18.73
C LEU A 1 -15.34 -6.11 -17.44
N LYS A 2 -14.31 -6.97 -17.35
CA LYS A 2 -13.99 -7.78 -16.16
C LYS A 2 -12.47 -7.74 -15.92
N TYR A 3 -12.03 -7.37 -14.72
CA TYR A 3 -10.61 -7.29 -14.34
C TYR A 3 -10.44 -7.49 -12.82
N VAL A 4 -9.23 -7.82 -12.38
CA VAL A 4 -8.87 -8.06 -10.97
C VAL A 4 -8.20 -6.82 -10.38
N GLN A 5 -8.50 -6.51 -9.12
CA GLN A 5 -7.93 -5.39 -8.39
C GLN A 5 -7.33 -5.88 -7.07
N PRO A 6 -6.01 -5.81 -6.87
CA PRO A 6 -5.39 -6.12 -5.59
C PRO A 6 -5.53 -4.94 -4.62
N ASP A 7 -5.47 -5.20 -3.30
CA ASP A 7 -5.53 -4.15 -2.28
C ASP A 7 -4.36 -3.18 -2.34
N PHE A 8 -3.17 -3.70 -2.68
CA PHE A 8 -1.94 -2.95 -2.86
C PHE A 8 -1.31 -3.28 -4.20
N LYS A 9 -0.65 -2.30 -4.81
CA LYS A 9 0.12 -2.45 -6.05
C LYS A 9 1.60 -2.32 -5.74
N THR A 10 2.39 -3.31 -6.14
CA THR A 10 3.86 -3.24 -6.15
C THR A 10 4.31 -2.65 -7.49
N ILE A 11 5.05 -1.55 -7.44
CA ILE A 11 5.48 -0.79 -8.60
C ILE A 11 6.99 -0.58 -8.54
N LEU A 12 7.69 -0.97 -9.59
CA LEU A 12 9.09 -0.58 -9.79
C LEU A 12 9.11 0.93 -10.14
N GLU A 13 9.82 1.71 -9.33
CA GLU A 13 10.12 3.10 -9.66
C GLU A 13 11.14 3.16 -10.79
N SER A 14 11.07 4.21 -11.63
CA SER A 14 11.99 4.38 -12.76
C SER A 14 13.45 4.30 -12.28
N PRO A 15 14.19 3.22 -12.62
CA PRO A 15 15.54 3.02 -12.11
C PRO A 15 16.54 3.83 -12.93
N THR A 16 17.71 4.06 -12.33
CA THR A 16 18.93 4.51 -13.01
C THR A 16 20.02 3.46 -12.82
N ASP A 17 21.17 3.66 -13.44
CA ASP A 17 22.36 2.83 -13.21
C ASP A 17 22.94 2.98 -11.78
N LYS A 18 22.41 3.92 -10.98
CA LYS A 18 22.83 4.19 -9.59
C LYS A 18 21.73 3.99 -8.54
N LYS A 19 20.47 3.79 -8.95
CA LYS A 19 19.33 3.68 -8.04
C LYS A 19 18.25 2.77 -8.62
N GLY A 20 17.77 1.83 -7.82
CA GLY A 20 16.52 1.11 -8.05
C GLY A 20 15.62 1.24 -6.83
N GLY A 21 14.31 1.17 -7.02
CA GLY A 21 13.35 1.28 -5.92
C GLY A 21 12.01 0.66 -6.28
N TRP A 22 11.33 0.11 -5.28
CA TRP A 22 9.95 -0.35 -5.41
C TRP A 22 9.08 0.38 -4.41
N LYS A 23 7.85 0.69 -4.80
CA LYS A 23 6.80 1.17 -3.92
C LYS A 23 5.64 0.18 -3.87
N VAL A 24 5.15 -0.10 -2.68
CA VAL A 24 3.92 -0.88 -2.45
C VAL A 24 2.85 0.09 -1.99
N ILE A 25 1.96 0.47 -2.90
CA ILE A 25 0.98 1.52 -2.67
C ILE A 25 -0.42 0.94 -2.50
N PHE A 26 -1.20 1.51 -1.58
CA PHE A 26 -2.61 1.18 -1.44
C PHE A 26 -3.36 1.51 -2.74
N ASN A 27 -4.23 0.60 -3.17
CA ASN A 27 -5.04 0.71 -4.37
C ASN A 27 -6.50 0.98 -3.99
N ASN A 28 -7.22 -0.04 -3.53
CA ASN A 28 -8.56 0.06 -2.94
C ASN A 28 -8.80 -1.14 -2.01
N MET A 29 -9.83 -1.13 -1.18
CA MET A 29 -10.13 -2.26 -0.30
C MET A 29 -11.63 -2.39 -0.07
N VAL A 30 -12.12 -3.62 -0.11
CA VAL A 30 -13.49 -3.96 0.26
C VAL A 30 -13.67 -3.79 1.76
N LYS A 31 -14.66 -2.99 2.15
CA LYS A 31 -15.04 -2.80 3.56
C LYS A 31 -16.37 -3.50 3.84
N GLN A 32 -16.35 -4.61 4.58
CA GLN A 32 -17.56 -5.34 5.03
C GLN A 32 -18.57 -5.64 3.90
N ASN A 33 -18.12 -6.16 2.76
CA ASN A 33 -18.95 -6.48 1.58
C ASN A 33 -19.57 -5.27 0.85
N TRP A 34 -19.19 -4.04 1.21
CA TRP A 34 -19.48 -2.86 0.39
C TRP A 34 -18.54 -2.78 -0.81
N GLU A 35 -18.81 -1.85 -1.72
CA GLU A 35 -17.89 -1.55 -2.82
C GLU A 35 -16.48 -1.21 -2.27
N PRO A 36 -15.42 -1.50 -3.04
CA PRO A 36 -14.07 -1.10 -2.69
C PRO A 36 -13.99 0.42 -2.53
N TYR A 37 -13.36 0.87 -1.44
CA TYR A 37 -13.03 2.27 -1.22
C TYR A 37 -11.53 2.47 -1.45
N ASP A 38 -11.17 3.63 -1.97
CA ASP A 38 -9.81 4.10 -2.16
C ASP A 38 -9.55 5.41 -1.38
N ARG A 39 -8.41 6.05 -1.66
CA ARG A 39 -8.01 7.31 -1.01
C ARG A 39 -8.93 8.48 -1.37
N ASP A 40 -9.54 8.43 -2.55
CA ASP A 40 -10.29 9.53 -3.15
C ASP A 40 -11.80 9.30 -3.12
N SER A 41 -12.24 8.18 -2.55
CA SER A 41 -13.64 7.85 -2.36
C SER A 41 -14.36 8.93 -1.58
N GLY A 42 -15.44 9.45 -2.17
CA GLY A 42 -16.21 10.54 -1.60
C GLY A 42 -17.71 10.24 -1.67
N ASN A 43 -18.37 10.32 -0.52
CA ASN A 43 -19.82 10.38 -0.43
C ASN A 43 -20.25 11.79 0.05
N PRO A 44 -21.27 12.43 -0.55
CA PRO A 44 -21.69 13.77 -0.17
C PRO A 44 -22.10 13.94 1.30
N VAL A 45 -22.56 12.86 1.94
CA VAL A 45 -23.03 12.86 3.34
C VAL A 45 -21.95 12.33 4.28
N TYR A 46 -21.29 11.24 3.88
CA TYR A 46 -20.41 10.47 4.77
C TYR A 46 -18.91 10.62 4.46
N GLY A 47 -18.54 11.43 3.48
CA GLY A 47 -17.15 11.63 3.07
C GLY A 47 -16.48 10.31 2.60
N ASN A 48 -15.20 10.16 2.90
CA ASN A 48 -14.48 8.90 2.67
C ASN A 48 -14.79 7.90 3.80
N GLN A 49 -15.27 6.72 3.41
CA GLN A 49 -15.78 5.70 4.32
C GLN A 49 -14.84 4.49 4.48
N LEU A 50 -13.64 4.56 3.91
CA LEU A 50 -12.68 3.46 3.80
C LEU A 50 -12.47 2.69 5.10
N PHE A 51 -12.35 3.38 6.23
CA PHE A 51 -12.13 2.77 7.55
C PHE A 51 -13.30 2.98 8.52
N MET A 52 -14.47 3.41 8.05
CA MET A 52 -15.62 3.63 8.92
C MET A 52 -16.40 2.32 9.15
N LYS A 53 -16.56 1.90 10.41
CA LYS A 53 -17.32 0.68 10.77
C LYS A 53 -18.82 0.88 10.50
N THR A 54 -19.42 1.93 11.03
CA THR A 54 -20.86 2.24 10.89
C THR A 54 -21.10 3.72 10.58
N ARG A 55 -22.20 4.03 9.86
CA ARG A 55 -22.59 5.42 9.52
C ARG A 55 -23.31 6.15 10.66
N ASN A 56 -24.12 5.41 11.43
CA ASN A 56 -25.06 5.96 12.41
C ASN A 56 -24.96 5.24 13.76
N GLY A 57 -23.82 4.60 14.05
CA GLY A 57 -23.63 3.89 15.31
C GLY A 57 -23.64 4.84 16.51
N SER A 58 -24.26 4.40 17.60
CA SER A 58 -24.34 5.16 18.87
C SER A 58 -23.10 4.97 19.76
N MET A 59 -21.94 4.67 19.17
CA MET A 59 -20.69 4.42 19.88
C MET A 59 -19.76 5.63 19.83
N LYS A 60 -18.70 5.62 20.64
CA LYS A 60 -17.63 6.63 20.55
C LYS A 60 -16.94 6.52 19.19
N ALA A 61 -16.44 7.66 18.69
CA ALA A 61 -15.76 7.72 17.39
C ALA A 61 -14.54 6.77 17.33
N THR A 62 -13.79 6.63 18.43
CA THR A 62 -12.65 5.71 18.55
C THR A 62 -13.02 4.25 18.29
N ASP A 63 -14.27 3.88 18.58
CA ASP A 63 -14.77 2.50 18.44
C ASP A 63 -15.42 2.27 17.08
N ASN A 64 -15.56 3.33 16.26
CA ASN A 64 -16.18 3.31 14.95
C ASN A 64 -15.18 3.15 13.79
N PHE A 65 -13.91 2.84 14.07
CA PHE A 65 -12.98 2.37 13.05
C PHE A 65 -13.23 0.89 12.70
N LEU A 66 -13.02 0.54 11.43
CA LEU A 66 -13.05 -0.84 10.96
C LEU A 66 -12.04 -1.69 11.76
N ASP A 67 -12.47 -2.88 12.17
CA ASP A 67 -11.59 -3.85 12.82
C ASP A 67 -10.44 -4.21 11.87
N PRO A 68 -9.16 -4.10 12.27
CA PRO A 68 -8.02 -4.45 11.43
C PRO A 68 -8.07 -5.88 10.88
N ASN A 69 -8.69 -6.82 11.59
CA ASN A 69 -8.88 -8.21 11.13
C ASN A 69 -9.88 -8.33 9.97
N LYS A 70 -10.64 -7.26 9.70
CA LYS A 70 -11.59 -7.14 8.57
C LYS A 70 -11.07 -6.22 7.47
N ALA A 71 -9.81 -5.79 7.58
CA ALA A 71 -9.10 -5.00 6.60
C ALA A 71 -7.93 -5.82 6.03
N SER A 72 -7.23 -5.27 5.04
CA SER A 72 -6.00 -5.86 4.53
C SER A 72 -4.97 -6.02 5.65
N SER A 73 -4.40 -7.21 5.82
CA SER A 73 -3.43 -7.48 6.90
C SER A 73 -2.15 -6.64 6.76
N LEU A 74 -1.84 -6.17 5.56
CA LEU A 74 -0.73 -5.25 5.30
C LEU A 74 -0.85 -3.93 6.09
N LEU A 75 -2.07 -3.53 6.47
CA LEU A 75 -2.32 -2.32 7.25
C LEU A 75 -1.97 -2.46 8.73
N SER A 76 -1.98 -3.69 9.28
CA SER A 76 -1.81 -3.94 10.71
C SER A 76 -0.58 -4.78 11.03
N SER A 77 -0.41 -5.89 10.34
CA SER A 77 0.70 -6.82 10.54
C SER A 77 1.97 -6.38 9.77
N GLY A 78 1.79 -5.56 8.74
CA GLY A 78 2.87 -5.02 7.91
C GLY A 78 3.10 -5.79 6.61
N PHE A 79 4.11 -5.33 5.86
CA PHE A 79 4.47 -5.88 4.56
C PHE A 79 5.89 -6.48 4.62
N SER A 80 6.03 -7.73 4.18
CA SER A 80 7.34 -8.39 4.04
C SER A 80 7.88 -8.11 2.64
N THR A 81 9.04 -7.45 2.56
CA THR A 81 9.68 -7.12 1.29
C THR A 81 10.42 -8.32 0.71
N ASP A 82 10.24 -8.56 -0.59
CA ASP A 82 11.04 -9.52 -1.35
C ASP A 82 11.39 -8.91 -2.71
N PHE A 83 12.48 -8.14 -2.74
CA PHE A 83 12.95 -7.42 -3.93
C PHE A 83 14.41 -7.80 -4.21
N ALA A 84 14.77 -7.90 -5.49
CA ALA A 84 16.11 -8.24 -5.92
C ALA A 84 16.67 -7.18 -6.87
N THR A 85 17.91 -6.76 -6.63
CA THR A 85 18.66 -5.82 -7.49
C THR A 85 20.00 -6.45 -7.85
N VAL A 86 20.35 -6.42 -9.15
CA VAL A 86 21.66 -6.88 -9.64
C VAL A 86 22.55 -5.67 -9.88
N ILE A 87 23.76 -5.69 -9.30
CA ILE A 87 24.78 -4.66 -9.48
C ILE A 87 25.99 -5.28 -10.18
N THR A 88 26.45 -4.66 -11.25
CA THR A 88 27.63 -5.09 -12.01
C THR A 88 28.82 -4.17 -11.73
N MET A 89 30.03 -4.71 -11.74
CA MET A 89 31.28 -3.96 -11.54
C MET A 89 32.33 -4.38 -12.55
N ASP A 90 33.07 -3.41 -13.10
CA ASP A 90 34.21 -3.69 -13.99
C ASP A 90 35.36 -4.31 -13.18
N THR A 91 35.92 -5.41 -13.68
CA THR A 91 37.05 -6.11 -13.07
C THR A 91 38.35 -5.29 -13.10
N LYS A 92 38.40 -4.23 -13.92
CA LYS A 92 39.53 -3.29 -14.02
C LYS A 92 39.36 -2.02 -13.19
N ALA A 93 38.28 -1.88 -12.44
CA ALA A 93 38.07 -0.70 -11.60
C ALA A 93 39.21 -0.56 -10.57
N SER A 94 39.90 0.58 -10.60
CA SER A 94 41.02 0.90 -9.70
C SER A 94 40.58 0.79 -8.23
N LYS A 95 41.32 0.05 -7.40
CA LYS A 95 41.11 0.03 -5.94
C LYS A 95 41.36 1.45 -5.39
N GLN A 96 40.34 2.29 -5.29
CA GLN A 96 40.45 3.54 -4.56
C GLN A 96 40.46 3.21 -3.06
N GLN A 97 41.65 2.95 -2.52
CA GLN A 97 41.92 3.02 -1.08
C GLN A 97 41.76 4.48 -0.66
N THR A 98 40.69 4.78 0.06
CA THR A 98 40.55 6.02 0.83
C THR A 98 41.42 5.94 2.09
N ASN A 99 42.37 6.88 2.22
CA ASN A 99 43.11 7.16 3.45
C ASN A 99 42.19 7.65 4.57
#